data_AF-A0A941EMC1-F1
#
_entry.id   AF-A0A941EMC1-F1
#
_cell.length_a   1.000
_cell.length_b   1.000
_cell.length_c   1.000
_cell.angle_alpha   90.00
_cell.angle_beta   90.00
_cell.angle_gamma   90.00
#
_symmetry.space_group_name_H-M   'P 1'
#
loop_
_entity.id
_entity.type
_entity.pdbx_description
1 polymer ?
#
loop_
_entity_poly.entity_id
_entity_poly.type
_entity_poly.pdbx_seq_one_letter_code
_entity_poly.pdbx_strand_id
1 'polypeptide(L)'
;MPPSEARRTVTRAELVAEHAVPLSTLKWLYRSRDTTGHPEAANPGGKPLAWYEDEWVPWYAQYQRAPGQGRPAGTPSRHAKAHPYAGDERLTAVLGWLGEGRELSARTVQGELAALGHQVSPSVAARILTVAKSVAAAQHPVADAGPAAT
;
A
#
# COMPACT_ATOMS: atom_id res chain seq x y z
N MET A 1 -5.30 30.29 40.15
CA MET A 1 -6.08 30.26 38.90
C MET A 1 -5.09 30.38 37.75
N PRO A 2 -4.63 29.30 37.11
CA PRO A 2 -3.79 29.44 35.92
C PRO A 2 -4.64 30.01 34.77
N PRO A 3 -4.05 30.81 33.87
CA PRO A 3 -4.77 31.45 32.78
C PRO A 3 -5.31 30.37 31.84
N SER A 4 -6.55 30.52 31.38
CA SER A 4 -7.13 29.72 30.31
C SER A 4 -6.19 29.81 29.09
N GLU A 5 -5.32 28.83 28.91
CA GLU A 5 -4.45 28.73 27.75
C GLU A 5 -5.35 28.83 26.53
N ALA A 6 -5.23 29.93 25.79
CA ALA A 6 -5.91 30.12 24.53
C ALA A 6 -5.41 28.99 23.61
N ARG A 7 -6.15 27.88 23.56
CA ARG A 7 -5.77 26.69 22.81
C ARG A 7 -5.52 27.12 21.37
N ARG A 8 -4.26 27.07 20.94
CA ARG A 8 -3.83 27.60 19.65
C ARG A 8 -4.54 26.83 18.56
N THR A 9 -5.31 27.53 17.75
CA THR A 9 -5.99 26.92 16.61
C THR A 9 -5.12 27.07 15.36
N VAL A 10 -4.78 25.96 14.72
CA VAL A 10 -4.02 25.92 13.47
C VAL A 10 -4.94 25.63 12.30
N THR A 11 -4.81 26.42 11.23
CA THR A 11 -5.56 26.18 10.00
C THR A 11 -4.85 25.18 9.10
N ARG A 12 -5.55 24.70 8.08
CA ARG A 12 -4.95 23.81 7.07
C ARG A 12 -3.70 24.41 6.39
N ALA A 13 -3.68 25.73 6.19
CA ALA A 13 -2.55 26.42 5.58
C ALA A 13 -1.35 26.44 6.54
N GLU A 14 -1.60 26.74 7.82
CA GLU A 14 -0.60 26.70 8.88
C GLU A 14 -0.03 25.29 9.06
N LEU A 15 -0.87 24.25 9.03
CA LEU A 15 -0.43 22.86 9.10
C LEU A 15 0.50 22.46 7.93
N VAL A 16 0.29 23.03 6.75
CA VAL A 16 1.16 22.81 5.59
C VAL A 16 2.48 23.55 5.76
N ALA A 17 2.44 24.79 6.24
CA ALA A 17 3.61 25.64 6.41
C ALA A 17 4.51 25.20 7.59
N GLU A 18 3.91 24.93 8.75
CA GLU A 18 4.61 24.63 10.01
C GLU A 18 5.00 23.15 10.12
N HIS A 19 4.12 22.23 9.69
CA HIS A 19 4.35 20.78 9.85
C HIS A 19 4.70 20.07 8.54
N ALA A 20 4.91 20.81 7.45
CA ALA A 20 5.25 20.29 6.11
C ALA A 20 4.30 19.19 5.60
N VAL A 21 3.02 19.24 6.03
CA VAL A 21 2.04 18.22 5.65
C VAL A 21 1.38 18.61 4.33
N PRO A 22 1.40 17.75 3.30
CA PRO A 22 0.79 18.09 2.03
C PRO A 22 -0.73 18.26 2.18
N LEU A 23 -1.26 19.27 1.50
CA LEU A 23 -2.67 19.65 1.56
C LEU A 23 -3.60 18.50 1.12
N SER A 24 -3.14 17.67 0.19
CA SER A 24 -3.83 16.44 -0.25
C SER A 24 -3.98 15.41 0.89
N THR A 25 -2.96 15.24 1.73
CA THR A 25 -3.02 14.38 2.91
C THR A 25 -4.00 14.95 3.93
N LEU A 26 -3.96 16.25 4.23
CA LEU A 26 -4.92 16.89 5.15
C LEU A 26 -6.37 16.80 4.67
N LYS A 27 -6.61 16.86 3.35
CA LYS A 27 -7.94 16.65 2.77
C LYS A 27 -8.39 15.20 2.91
N TRP A 28 -7.50 14.25 2.65
CA TRP A 28 -7.80 12.83 2.77
C TRP A 28 -8.04 12.43 4.24
N LEU A 29 -7.20 12.87 5.17
CA LEU A 29 -7.35 12.60 6.60
C LEU A 29 -8.68 13.12 7.16
N TYR A 30 -9.05 14.35 6.80
CA TYR A 30 -10.33 14.91 7.21
C TYR A 30 -11.53 14.19 6.59
N ARG A 31 -11.44 13.75 5.32
CA ARG A 31 -12.49 12.96 4.66
C ARG A 31 -12.62 11.56 5.25
N SER A 32 -11.50 10.96 5.62
CA SER A 32 -11.39 9.63 6.22
C SER A 32 -11.39 9.69 7.74
N ARG A 33 -11.92 10.76 8.35
CA ARG A 33 -11.88 10.95 9.82
C ARG A 33 -12.57 9.81 10.59
N ASP A 34 -13.65 9.26 10.03
CA ASP A 34 -14.37 8.11 10.59
C ASP A 34 -13.50 6.85 10.69
N THR A 35 -12.48 6.71 9.84
CA THR A 35 -11.57 5.55 9.82
C THR A 35 -10.20 5.83 10.41
N THR A 36 -9.76 7.08 10.40
CA THR A 36 -8.44 7.51 10.89
C THR A 36 -8.48 8.07 12.32
N GLY A 37 -9.69 8.34 12.84
CA GLY A 37 -9.87 9.01 14.13
C GLY A 37 -9.34 10.44 14.12
N HIS A 38 -9.32 11.10 12.95
CA HIS A 38 -8.84 12.48 12.84
C HIS A 38 -9.68 13.40 13.73
N PRO A 39 -9.06 14.29 14.52
CA PRO A 39 -9.78 15.17 15.44
C PRO A 39 -10.77 16.08 14.70
N GLU A 40 -11.88 16.37 15.37
CA GLU A 40 -12.89 17.28 14.85
C GLU A 40 -12.32 18.70 14.73
N ALA A 41 -12.82 19.47 13.77
CA ALA A 41 -12.41 20.86 13.63
C ALA A 41 -12.89 21.66 14.85
N ALA A 42 -12.04 22.54 15.36
CA ALA A 42 -12.37 23.47 16.44
C ALA A 42 -13.49 24.45 16.03
N ASN A 43 -13.69 24.65 14.72
CA ASN A 43 -14.73 25.50 14.14
C ASN A 43 -15.53 24.72 13.07
N PRO A 44 -16.43 23.79 13.43
CA PRO A 44 -17.23 23.06 12.46
C PRO A 44 -18.11 24.06 11.67
N GLY A 45 -17.84 24.20 10.36
CA GLY A 45 -18.52 25.17 9.47
C GLY A 45 -17.75 26.46 9.20
N GLY A 46 -16.63 26.71 9.90
CA GLY A 46 -15.74 27.83 9.62
C GLY A 46 -14.94 27.65 8.33
N LYS A 47 -14.74 28.73 7.58
CA LYS A 47 -13.80 28.78 6.45
C LYS A 47 -12.73 29.84 6.76
N PRO A 48 -11.45 29.46 6.94
CA PRO A 48 -10.90 28.10 6.86
C PRO A 48 -11.20 27.23 8.09
N LEU A 49 -11.22 25.91 7.89
CA LEU A 49 -11.26 24.94 8.99
C LEU A 49 -9.97 25.07 9.81
N ALA A 50 -10.13 25.07 11.13
CA ALA A 50 -9.08 25.16 12.11
C ALA A 50 -9.21 24.00 13.12
N TRP A 51 -8.08 23.52 13.62
CA TRP A 51 -7.97 22.47 14.63
C TRP A 51 -7.17 22.98 15.81
N TYR A 52 -7.42 22.46 17.00
CA TYR A 52 -6.56 22.73 18.14
C TYR A 52 -5.19 22.07 17.94
N GLU A 53 -4.12 22.86 18.00
CA GLU A 53 -2.75 22.40 17.80
C GLU A 53 -2.38 21.33 18.83
N ASP A 54 -2.80 21.52 20.09
CA ASP A 54 -2.57 20.60 21.19
C ASP A 54 -3.26 19.23 21.00
N GLU A 55 -4.30 19.15 20.17
CA GLU A 55 -4.96 17.88 19.83
C GLU A 55 -4.41 17.30 18.53
N TRP A 56 -4.19 18.16 17.53
CA TRP A 56 -3.79 17.73 16.20
C TRP A 56 -2.34 17.24 16.14
N VAL A 57 -1.41 17.94 16.78
CA VAL A 57 0.02 17.60 16.76
C VAL A 57 0.32 16.24 17.40
N PRO A 58 -0.12 15.94 18.64
CA PRO A 58 0.14 14.61 19.23
C PRO A 58 -0.59 13.50 18.48
N TRP A 59 -1.80 13.76 17.98
CA TRP A 59 -2.52 12.80 17.13
C TRP A 59 -1.74 12.51 15.84
N TYR A 60 -1.25 13.52 15.15
CA TYR A 60 -0.50 13.34 13.90
C TYR A 60 0.87 12.68 14.13
N ALA A 61 1.53 12.98 15.25
CA ALA A 61 2.74 12.29 15.65
C ALA A 61 2.49 10.80 15.94
N GLN A 62 1.38 10.48 16.63
CA GLN A 62 0.97 9.10 16.86
C GLN A 62 0.59 8.39 15.55
N TYR A 63 -0.13 9.07 14.67
CA TYR A 63 -0.53 8.60 13.35
C TYR A 63 0.67 8.26 12.45
N GLN A 64 1.73 9.07 12.52
CA GLN A 64 2.99 8.81 11.81
C GLN A 64 3.80 7.66 12.42
N ARG A 65 3.75 7.50 13.75
CA ARG A 65 4.42 6.39 14.45
C ARG A 65 3.71 5.05 14.29
N ALA A 66 2.41 5.06 13.99
CA ALA A 66 1.65 3.85 13.73
C ALA A 66 2.12 3.18 12.42
N PRO A 67 2.69 1.95 12.47
CA PRO A 67 3.12 1.24 11.28
C PRO A 67 1.90 0.92 10.41
N GLY A 68 1.79 1.58 9.25
CA GLY A 68 0.74 1.34 8.25
C GLY A 68 -0.24 2.48 8.02
N GLN A 69 -0.15 3.61 8.75
CA GLN A 69 -1.12 4.70 8.62
C GLN A 69 -0.48 6.02 8.11
N GLY A 70 0.75 6.36 8.49
CA GLY A 70 1.44 7.57 8.03
C GLY A 70 2.08 7.44 6.65
N ARG A 71 1.56 8.19 5.65
CA ARG A 71 2.05 8.34 4.27
C ARG A 71 1.63 7.20 3.32
N PRO A 72 1.01 7.49 2.16
CA PRO A 72 1.17 6.60 1.02
C PRO A 72 2.63 6.75 0.55
N ALA A 73 3.57 6.12 1.25
CA ALA A 73 4.67 5.49 0.54
C ALA A 73 3.97 4.52 -0.42
N GLY A 74 4.04 4.80 -1.73
CA GLY A 74 3.23 4.19 -2.78
C GLY A 74 2.68 2.82 -2.37
N THR A 75 1.42 2.81 -1.96
CA THR A 75 0.77 1.76 -1.18
C THR A 75 1.22 0.35 -1.59
N PRO A 76 2.08 -0.36 -0.82
CA PRO A 76 1.96 -1.80 -0.77
C PRO A 76 0.79 -2.05 0.18
N SER A 77 -0.39 -2.22 -0.41
CA SER A 77 -1.64 -2.46 0.30
C SER A 77 -1.44 -3.54 1.39
N ARG A 78 -2.04 -3.39 2.57
CA ARG A 78 -2.09 -4.45 3.59
C ARG A 78 -3.00 -5.63 3.15
N HIS A 79 -3.69 -5.43 2.03
CA HIS A 79 -4.28 -6.46 1.17
C HIS A 79 -3.58 -6.57 -0.20
N ALA A 80 -2.31 -6.15 -0.30
CA ALA A 80 -1.49 -6.47 -1.44
C ALA A 80 -1.22 -7.96 -1.34
N LYS A 81 -2.11 -8.74 -1.95
CA LYS A 81 -1.66 -9.93 -2.68
C LYS A 81 -0.30 -9.56 -3.26
N ALA A 82 0.76 -10.27 -2.87
CA ALA A 82 2.17 -9.94 -3.20
C ALA A 82 2.40 -9.66 -4.70
N HIS A 83 1.42 -10.01 -5.50
CA HIS A 83 1.16 -9.71 -6.90
C HIS A 83 -0.36 -9.79 -7.10
N PRO A 84 -0.97 -9.12 -8.11
CA PRO A 84 -2.43 -9.09 -8.34
C PRO A 84 -3.13 -10.46 -8.47
N TYR A 85 -2.37 -11.56 -8.53
CA TYR A 85 -2.84 -12.94 -8.66
C TYR A 85 -2.49 -13.83 -7.44
N ALA A 86 -2.15 -13.28 -6.27
CA ALA A 86 -1.86 -14.13 -5.12
C ALA A 86 -3.11 -14.91 -4.68
N GLY A 87 -2.98 -16.23 -4.55
CA GLY A 87 -4.10 -17.15 -4.33
C GLY A 87 -5.01 -17.33 -5.54
N ASP A 88 -4.56 -16.97 -6.75
CA ASP A 88 -5.28 -17.22 -8.00
C ASP A 88 -4.90 -18.61 -8.54
N GLU A 89 -5.89 -19.44 -8.82
CA GLU A 89 -5.71 -20.80 -9.37
C GLU A 89 -4.90 -20.78 -10.67
N ARG A 90 -5.03 -19.69 -11.46
CA ARG A 90 -4.28 -19.50 -12.70
C ARG A 90 -2.79 -19.30 -12.46
N LEU A 91 -2.42 -18.59 -11.40
CA LEU A 91 -1.01 -18.42 -11.05
C LEU A 91 -0.41 -19.72 -10.52
N THR A 92 -1.17 -20.45 -9.68
CA THR A 92 -0.77 -21.76 -9.16
C THR A 92 -0.51 -22.75 -10.30
N ALA A 93 -1.40 -22.80 -11.30
CA ALA A 93 -1.21 -23.63 -12.49
C ALA A 93 0.07 -23.28 -13.26
N VAL A 94 0.32 -21.98 -13.51
CA VAL A 94 1.51 -21.51 -14.24
C VAL A 94 2.80 -21.77 -13.45
N LEU A 95 2.79 -21.63 -12.12
CA LEU A 95 3.92 -22.00 -11.27
C LEU A 95 4.22 -23.51 -11.31
N GLY A 96 3.18 -24.35 -11.33
CA GLY A 96 3.32 -25.80 -11.52
C GLY A 96 4.01 -26.14 -12.84
N TRP A 97 3.54 -25.55 -13.95
CA TRP A 97 4.15 -25.76 -15.27
C TRP A 97 5.59 -25.26 -15.36
N LEU A 98 5.94 -24.16 -14.67
CA LEU A 98 7.34 -23.69 -14.59
C LEU A 98 8.21 -24.66 -13.79
N GLY A 99 7.69 -25.25 -12.70
CA GLY A 99 8.39 -26.27 -11.91
C GLY A 99 8.64 -27.57 -12.68
N GLU A 100 7.78 -27.90 -13.65
CA GLU A 100 7.97 -29.01 -14.60
C GLU A 100 9.06 -28.74 -15.66
N GLY A 101 9.66 -27.54 -15.69
CA GLY A 101 10.68 -27.16 -16.66
C GLY A 101 10.14 -26.88 -18.06
N ARG A 102 8.84 -26.62 -18.20
CA ARG A 102 8.22 -26.34 -19.50
C ARG A 102 8.51 -24.92 -19.97
N GLU A 103 8.84 -24.75 -21.24
CA GLU A 103 8.95 -23.42 -21.84
C GLU A 103 7.56 -22.82 -22.06
N LEU A 104 7.19 -21.89 -21.19
CA LEU A 104 5.89 -21.22 -21.24
C LEU A 104 6.00 -19.87 -21.96
N SER A 105 5.20 -19.72 -23.03
CA SER A 105 4.93 -18.44 -23.68
C SER A 105 3.57 -17.88 -23.24
N ALA A 106 3.34 -16.57 -23.40
CA ALA A 106 2.05 -15.95 -23.05
C ALA A 106 0.87 -16.58 -23.81
N ARG A 107 1.08 -16.98 -25.08
CA ARG A 107 0.07 -17.65 -25.90
C ARG A 107 -0.21 -19.07 -25.43
N THR A 108 0.83 -19.81 -25.06
CA THR A 108 0.71 -21.16 -24.49
C THR A 108 -0.06 -21.09 -23.17
N VAL A 109 0.34 -20.19 -22.27
CA VAL A 109 -0.35 -19.96 -20.99
C VAL A 109 -1.82 -19.58 -21.19
N GLN A 110 -2.13 -18.72 -22.17
CA GLN A 110 -3.52 -18.38 -22.49
C GLN A 110 -4.33 -19.62 -22.91
N GLY A 111 -3.79 -20.46 -23.79
CA GLY A 111 -4.46 -21.67 -24.27
C GLY A 111 -4.67 -22.71 -23.16
N GLU A 112 -3.66 -22.93 -22.33
CA GLU A 112 -3.71 -23.88 -21.21
C GLU A 112 -4.70 -23.40 -20.13
N LEU A 113 -4.70 -22.10 -19.80
CA LEU A 113 -5.69 -21.52 -18.88
C LEU A 113 -7.12 -21.60 -19.46
N ALA A 114 -7.27 -21.40 -20.77
CA ALA A 114 -8.56 -21.56 -21.44
C ALA A 114 -9.07 -23.02 -21.39
N ALA A 115 -8.16 -24.01 -21.54
CA ALA A 115 -8.48 -25.43 -21.40
C ALA A 115 -8.93 -25.80 -19.97
N LEU A 116 -8.42 -25.08 -18.96
CA LEU A 116 -8.88 -25.16 -17.57
C LEU A 116 -10.20 -24.39 -17.30
N GLY A 117 -10.82 -23.80 -18.32
CA GLY A 117 -12.05 -23.02 -18.20
C GLY A 117 -11.85 -21.55 -17.81
N HIS A 118 -10.60 -21.09 -17.69
CA HIS A 118 -10.27 -19.71 -17.38
C HIS A 118 -9.99 -18.89 -18.64
N GLN A 119 -11.04 -18.27 -19.18
CA GLN A 119 -10.90 -17.34 -20.30
C GLN A 119 -10.13 -16.08 -19.85
N VAL A 120 -8.93 -15.88 -20.39
CA VAL A 120 -8.08 -14.70 -20.12
C VAL A 120 -7.60 -14.06 -21.40
N SER A 121 -7.40 -12.74 -21.39
CA SER A 121 -6.81 -12.03 -22.51
C SER A 121 -5.30 -12.30 -22.60
N PRO A 122 -4.68 -12.15 -23.79
CA PRO A 122 -3.23 -12.36 -23.97
C PRO A 122 -2.39 -11.46 -23.05
N SER A 123 -2.83 -10.22 -22.80
CA SER A 123 -2.15 -9.29 -21.90
C SER A 123 -2.22 -9.74 -20.43
N VAL A 124 -3.32 -10.39 -20.02
CA VAL A 124 -3.46 -10.97 -18.68
C VAL A 124 -2.59 -12.21 -18.54
N ALA A 125 -2.57 -13.10 -19.54
CA ALA A 125 -1.69 -14.27 -19.55
C ALA A 125 -0.20 -13.89 -19.47
N ALA A 126 0.22 -12.85 -20.21
CA ALA A 126 1.57 -12.31 -20.13
C ALA A 126 1.90 -11.79 -18.72
N ARG A 127 0.98 -11.05 -18.09
CA ARG A 127 1.15 -10.56 -16.72
C ARG A 127 1.26 -11.70 -15.70
N ILE A 128 0.43 -12.74 -15.81
CA ILE A 128 0.49 -13.91 -14.93
C ILE A 128 1.83 -14.61 -15.08
N LEU A 129 2.30 -14.83 -16.32
CA LEU A 129 3.60 -15.43 -16.59
C LEU A 129 4.77 -14.62 -16.02
N THR A 130 4.77 -13.29 -16.18
CA THR A 130 5.80 -12.42 -15.60
C THR A 130 5.84 -12.54 -14.08
N VAL A 131 4.67 -12.52 -13.42
CA VAL A 131 4.56 -12.69 -11.97
C VAL A 131 5.07 -14.08 -11.55
N ALA A 132 4.67 -15.14 -12.25
CA ALA A 132 5.07 -16.51 -11.95
C ALA A 132 6.60 -16.68 -12.00
N LYS A 133 7.25 -16.11 -13.03
CA LYS A 133 8.72 -16.12 -13.15
C LYS A 133 9.41 -15.38 -11.99
N SER A 134 8.90 -14.21 -11.60
CA SER A 134 9.45 -13.44 -10.48
C SER A 134 9.30 -14.19 -9.15
N VAL A 135 8.16 -14.85 -8.95
CA VAL A 135 7.86 -15.66 -7.76
C VAL A 135 8.72 -16.93 -7.72
N ALA A 136 8.91 -17.61 -8.85
CA ALA A 136 9.81 -18.77 -8.94
C ALA A 136 11.27 -18.37 -8.66
N ALA A 137 11.73 -17.23 -9.18
CA ALA A 137 13.06 -16.70 -8.91
C ALA A 137 13.26 -16.34 -7.42
N ALA A 138 12.23 -15.83 -6.75
CA ALA A 138 12.28 -15.53 -5.31
C ALA A 138 12.24 -16.79 -4.42
N GLN A 139 11.64 -17.89 -4.91
CA GLN A 139 11.55 -19.17 -4.18
C GLN A 139 12.81 -20.04 -4.31
N HIS A 140 13.61 -19.83 -5.34
CA HIS A 140 14.95 -20.42 -5.49
C HIS A 140 16.02 -19.34 -5.22
N PRO A 141 16.22 -18.88 -3.96
CA PRO A 141 17.43 -18.13 -3.66
C PRO A 141 18.58 -19.10 -3.89
N VAL A 142 19.44 -18.77 -4.86
CA VAL A 142 20.66 -19.53 -5.13
C VAL A 142 21.39 -19.65 -3.80
N ALA A 143 21.56 -20.89 -3.33
CA ALA A 143 22.42 -21.20 -2.21
C ALA A 143 23.86 -21.00 -2.67
N ASP A 144 24.29 -19.74 -2.75
CA ASP A 144 25.70 -19.39 -2.88
C ASP A 144 26.34 -19.58 -1.50
N ALA A 145 26.52 -20.84 -1.13
CA ALA A 145 27.46 -21.22 -0.09
C ALA A 145 28.84 -21.15 -0.74
N GLY A 146 29.47 -19.98 -0.64
CA GLY A 146 30.88 -19.81 -0.99
C GLY A 146 31.74 -20.86 -0.27
N PRO A 147 32.75 -21.44 -0.92
CA PRO A 147 33.59 -22.45 -0.30
C PRO A 147 34.34 -21.84 0.89
N ALA A 148 34.10 -22.39 2.08
CA ALA A 148 34.89 -22.09 3.27
C ALA A 148 36.35 -22.48 2.99
N ALA A 149 37.21 -21.48 2.85
CA ALA A 149 38.65 -21.66 2.80
C ALA A 149 39.13 -22.19 4.15
N THR A 150 39.77 -23.35 4.11
CA THR A 150 40.57 -23.95 5.19
C THR A 150 41.96 -23.34 5.17
#